data_AF-A0A401LE97-F1
#
_entry.id   AF-A0A401LE97-F1
#
_cell.length_a   1.000
_cell.length_b   1.000
_cell.length_c   1.000
_cell.angle_alpha   90.00
_cell.angle_beta   90.00
_cell.angle_gamma   90.00
#
_symmetry.space_group_name_H-M   'P 1'
#
loop_
_entity.id
_entity.type
_entity.pdbx_description
1 polymer ?
#
loop_
_entity_poly.entity_id
_entity_poly.type
_entity_poly.pdbx_seq_one_letter_code
_entity_poly.pdbx_strand_id
1 'polypeptide(L)'
;MGTFLSDIVLQVLSFVAENERSNIRQRQAEGIAAAKARGVKFGRPPKPLPENFHTVYQRWKNGKITGTKAAEECNMPITTFRYKADIYEKTNFL
;
A
#
# COMPACT_ATOMS: atom_id res chain seq x y z
N MET A 1 20.15 -21.84 -44.30
CA MET A 1 19.99 -20.41 -44.71
C MET A 1 18.68 -19.78 -44.21
N GLY A 2 17.54 -20.48 -44.22
CA GLY A 2 16.26 -19.90 -43.71
C GLY A 2 16.21 -19.61 -42.20
N THR A 3 17.00 -20.33 -41.39
CA THR A 3 17.08 -20.13 -39.94
C THR A 3 17.74 -18.80 -39.56
N PHE A 4 18.83 -18.42 -40.25
CA PHE A 4 19.57 -17.18 -39.95
C PHE A 4 18.73 -15.90 -40.07
N LEU A 5 17.93 -15.77 -41.13
CA LEU A 5 17.05 -14.61 -41.29
C LEU A 5 15.95 -14.60 -40.22
N SER A 6 15.42 -15.78 -39.87
CA SER A 6 14.41 -15.93 -38.84
C SER A 6 14.94 -15.56 -37.44
N ASP A 7 16.18 -15.96 -37.14
CA ASP A 7 16.85 -15.66 -35.87
C ASP A 7 17.11 -14.16 -35.71
N ILE A 8 17.56 -13.49 -36.77
CA ILE A 8 17.74 -12.03 -36.77
C ILE A 8 16.40 -11.31 -36.56
N VAL A 9 15.35 -11.73 -37.28
CA VAL A 9 14.02 -11.11 -37.13
C VAL A 9 13.51 -11.28 -35.70
N LEU A 10 13.67 -12.47 -35.10
CA LEU A 10 13.29 -12.71 -33.72
C LEU A 10 14.08 -11.85 -32.73
N GLN A 11 15.39 -11.68 -32.96
CA GLN A 11 16.24 -10.85 -32.12
C GLN A 11 15.83 -9.37 -32.18
N VAL A 12 15.55 -8.84 -33.39
CA VAL A 12 15.08 -7.46 -33.56
C VAL A 12 13.72 -7.26 -32.88
N LEU A 13 12.78 -8.18 -33.07
CA LEU A 13 11.46 -8.10 -32.40
C LEU A 13 11.59 -8.15 -30.88
N SER A 14 12.50 -8.98 -30.35
CA SER A 14 12.76 -9.07 -28.92
C SER A 14 13.32 -7.76 -28.36
N PHE A 15 14.27 -7.15 -29.07
CA PHE A 15 14.84 -5.85 -28.69
C PHE A 15 13.78 -4.74 -28.71
N VAL A 16 12.94 -4.67 -29.75
CA VAL A 16 11.87 -3.68 -29.85
C VAL A 16 10.86 -3.86 -28.70
N ALA A 17 10.49 -5.10 -28.38
CA ALA A 17 9.58 -5.39 -27.29
C ALA A 17 10.15 -4.97 -25.92
N GLU A 18 11.44 -5.22 -25.68
CA GLU A 18 12.12 -4.81 -24.45
C GLU A 18 12.23 -3.29 -24.32
N ASN A 19 12.53 -2.60 -25.42
CA ASN A 19 12.59 -1.15 -25.47
C ASN A 19 11.22 -0.54 -25.17
N GLU A 20 10.14 -1.01 -25.81
CA GLU A 20 8.79 -0.51 -25.54
C GLU A 20 8.34 -0.76 -24.10
N ARG A 21 8.66 -1.94 -23.55
CA ARG A 21 8.38 -2.23 -22.13
C ARG A 21 9.08 -1.24 -21.20
N SER A 22 10.31 -0.85 -21.51
CA SER A 22 11.08 0.13 -20.74
C SER A 22 10.47 1.53 -20.87
N ASN A 23 10.09 1.93 -22.08
CA ASN A 23 9.46 3.24 -22.36
C ASN A 23 8.10 3.39 -21.65
N ILE A 24 7.28 2.33 -21.61
CA ILE A 24 6.01 2.33 -20.88
C ILE A 24 6.24 2.53 -19.37
N ARG A 25 7.23 1.82 -18.80
CA ARG A 25 7.55 1.94 -17.37
C ARG A 25 8.10 3.31 -17.01
N GLN A 26 8.95 3.88 -17.86
CA GLN A 26 9.47 5.24 -17.68
C GLN A 26 8.31 6.25 -17.64
N ARG A 27 7.45 6.24 -18.67
CA ARG A 27 6.29 7.15 -18.73
C ARG A 27 5.33 6.95 -17.56
N GLN A 28 5.12 5.70 -17.13
CA GLN A 28 4.30 5.42 -15.94
C GLN A 28 4.93 6.02 -14.67
N ALA A 29 6.24 5.87 -14.49
CA ALA A 29 6.95 6.44 -13.36
C ALA A 29 6.87 7.98 -13.33
N GLU A 30 7.06 8.62 -14.49
CA GLU A 30 6.89 10.06 -14.68
C GLU A 30 5.45 10.51 -14.32
N GLY A 31 4.44 9.78 -14.78
CA GLY A 31 3.04 10.04 -14.46
C GLY A 31 2.73 9.90 -12.96
N ILE A 32 3.25 8.85 -12.31
CA ILE A 32 3.11 8.66 -10.86
C ILE A 32 3.80 9.79 -10.09
N ALA A 33 4.99 10.22 -10.52
CA ALA A 33 5.71 11.33 -9.90
C ALA A 33 4.92 12.64 -10.00
N ALA A 34 4.39 12.96 -11.18
CA ALA A 34 3.54 14.12 -11.38
C ALA A 34 2.25 14.07 -10.54
N ALA A 35 1.62 12.90 -10.44
CA ALA A 35 0.43 12.72 -9.59
C ALA A 35 0.75 12.90 -8.09
N LYS A 36 1.87 12.34 -7.61
CA LYS A 36 2.33 12.55 -6.23
C LYS A 36 2.63 14.03 -5.96
N ALA A 37 3.26 14.74 -6.90
CA ALA A 37 3.53 16.17 -6.78
C ALA A 37 2.25 17.02 -6.70
N ARG A 38 1.17 16.60 -7.37
CA ARG A 38 -0.17 17.20 -7.23
C ARG A 38 -0.90 16.80 -5.94
N GLY A 39 -0.29 15.99 -5.07
CA GLY A 39 -0.90 15.54 -3.81
C GLY A 39 -1.87 14.37 -3.96
N VAL A 40 -1.88 13.66 -5.10
CA VAL A 40 -2.73 12.48 -5.27
C VAL A 40 -2.25 11.39 -4.31
N LYS A 41 -3.12 11.01 -3.36
CA LYS A 41 -2.86 9.92 -2.43
C LYS A 41 -3.10 8.58 -3.12
N PHE A 42 -2.02 7.83 -3.32
CA PHE A 42 -2.07 6.48 -3.85
C PHE A 42 -2.32 5.44 -2.76
N GLY A 43 -2.73 4.25 -3.20
CA GLY A 43 -3.01 3.10 -2.33
C GLY A 43 -4.45 3.06 -1.84
N ARG A 44 -4.73 2.08 -0.99
CA ARG A 44 -6.07 1.86 -0.45
C ARG A 44 -6.43 2.99 0.54
N PRO A 45 -7.60 3.64 0.41
CA PRO A 45 -8.07 4.59 1.42
C PRO A 45 -8.17 3.93 2.81
N PRO A 46 -7.69 4.58 3.88
CA PRO A 46 -7.80 4.04 5.23
C PRO A 46 -9.27 3.97 5.65
N LYS A 47 -9.69 2.84 6.22
CA LYS A 47 -11.02 2.74 6.84
C LYS A 47 -11.07 3.60 8.10
N PRO A 48 -12.17 4.34 8.33
CA PRO A 48 -12.33 5.15 9.55
C PRO A 48 -12.19 4.27 10.81
N LEU A 49 -11.83 4.91 11.92
CA LEU A 49 -11.87 4.26 13.22
C LEU A 49 -13.33 4.13 13.65
N PRO A 50 -13.71 3.01 14.30
CA PRO A 50 -15.04 2.91 14.88
C PRO A 50 -15.19 3.91 16.03
N GLU A 51 -16.40 4.39 16.29
CA GLU A 51 -16.66 5.44 17.29
C GLU A 51 -16.22 5.03 18.71
N ASN A 52 -16.32 3.74 19.03
CA ASN A 52 -15.89 3.18 20.31
C ASN A 52 -14.36 3.02 20.43
N PHE A 53 -13.57 3.33 19.40
CA PHE A 53 -12.13 3.06 19.39
C PHE A 53 -11.40 3.76 20.54
N HIS A 54 -11.76 5.02 20.84
CA HIS A 54 -11.12 5.79 21.91
C HIS A 54 -11.31 5.12 23.28
N THR A 55 -12.53 4.73 23.61
CA THR A 55 -12.85 4.13 24.92
C THR A 55 -12.21 2.75 25.07
N VAL A 56 -12.21 1.95 23.99
CA VAL A 56 -11.56 0.64 23.93
C VAL A 56 -10.04 0.78 24.05
N TYR A 57 -9.43 1.74 23.34
CA TYR A 57 -8.00 2.03 23.44
C TYR A 57 -7.60 2.39 24.87
N GLN A 58 -8.34 3.28 25.53
CA GLN A 58 -8.06 3.67 26.92
C GLN A 58 -8.17 2.48 27.89
N ARG A 59 -9.19 1.62 27.73
CA ARG A 59 -9.32 0.41 28.55
C ARG A 59 -8.16 -0.56 28.32
N TRP A 60 -7.73 -0.72 27.09
CA TRP A 60 -6.59 -1.57 26.74
C TRP A 60 -5.26 -1.01 27.26
N LYS A 61 -5.01 0.29 27.08
CA LYS A 61 -3.79 0.98 27.54
C LYS A 61 -3.65 0.93 29.07
N ASN A 62 -4.76 1.02 29.78
CA ASN A 62 -4.82 0.88 31.24
C ASN A 62 -4.81 -0.59 31.73
N GLY A 63 -4.62 -1.56 30.84
CA GLY A 63 -4.56 -2.99 31.21
C GLY A 63 -5.89 -3.62 31.62
N LYS A 64 -7.03 -2.92 31.44
CA LYS A 64 -8.37 -3.42 31.83
C LYS A 64 -8.92 -4.49 30.90
N ILE A 65 -8.45 -4.53 29.65
CA ILE A 65 -8.81 -5.54 28.64
C ILE A 65 -7.56 -6.00 27.88
N THR A 66 -7.61 -7.23 27.35
CA THR A 66 -6.56 -7.75 26.47
C THR A 66 -6.65 -7.14 25.07
N GLY A 67 -5.55 -7.21 24.33
CA GLY A 67 -5.53 -6.75 22.93
C GLY A 67 -6.46 -7.55 22.01
N THR A 68 -6.70 -8.82 22.30
CA THR A 68 -7.68 -9.66 21.58
C THR A 68 -9.10 -9.12 21.77
N LYS A 69 -9.51 -8.89 23.02
CA LYS A 69 -10.82 -8.36 23.36
C LYS A 69 -11.04 -6.95 22.81
N ALA A 70 -10.00 -6.11 22.84
CA ALA A 70 -10.06 -4.77 22.27
C ALA A 70 -10.28 -4.80 20.74
N ALA A 71 -9.66 -5.76 20.04
CA ALA A 71 -9.82 -5.94 18.60
C ALA A 71 -11.23 -6.45 18.25
N GLU A 72 -11.75 -7.39 19.03
CA GLU A 72 -13.13 -7.89 18.93
C GLU A 72 -14.15 -6.77 19.15
N GLU A 73 -14.03 -5.97 20.21
CA GLU A 73 -14.92 -4.83 20.48
C GLU A 73 -14.86 -3.78 19.36
N CYS A 74 -13.72 -3.64 18.67
CA CYS A 74 -13.55 -2.76 17.51
C CYS A 74 -13.92 -3.40 16.16
N ASN A 75 -14.41 -4.64 16.15
CA ASN A 75 -14.72 -5.44 14.96
C ASN A 75 -13.58 -5.43 13.91
N MET A 76 -12.35 -5.65 14.35
CA MET A 76 -11.18 -5.69 13.47
C MET A 76 -10.14 -6.73 13.91
N PRO A 77 -9.27 -7.21 12.99
CA PRO A 77 -8.19 -8.13 13.36
C PRO A 77 -7.24 -7.53 14.40
N ILE A 78 -6.68 -8.36 15.28
CA ILE A 78 -5.73 -7.92 16.32
C ILE A 78 -4.54 -7.13 15.78
N THR A 79 -4.01 -7.51 14.61
CA THR A 79 -2.90 -6.79 13.95
C THR A 79 -3.33 -5.40 13.50
N THR A 80 -4.56 -5.27 12.99
CA THR A 80 -5.14 -3.98 12.58
C THR A 80 -5.38 -3.09 13.79
N PHE A 81 -5.88 -3.66 14.89
CA PHE A 81 -6.05 -2.93 16.14
C PHE A 81 -4.71 -2.39 16.67
N ARG A 82 -3.67 -3.23 16.78
CA ARG A 82 -2.34 -2.82 17.27
C ARG A 82 -1.71 -1.73 16.39
N TYR A 83 -1.81 -1.87 15.07
CA TYR A 83 -1.32 -0.87 14.12
C TYR A 83 -2.06 0.47 14.28
N LYS A 84 -3.40 0.42 14.34
CA LYS A 84 -4.22 1.63 14.55
C LYS A 84 -3.97 2.26 15.92
N ALA A 85 -3.73 1.47 16.95
CA ALA A 85 -3.41 1.94 18.30
C ALA A 85 -2.06 2.68 18.36
N ASP A 86 -1.03 2.20 17.67
CA ASP A 86 0.27 2.89 17.56
C ASP A 86 0.14 4.24 16.85
N ILE A 87 -0.62 4.29 15.76
CA ILE A 87 -0.89 5.56 15.04
C ILE A 87 -1.70 6.51 15.93
N TYR A 88 -2.73 5.99 16.60
CA TYR A 88 -3.59 6.77 17.49
C TYR A 88 -2.79 7.40 18.63
N GLU A 89 -1.89 6.64 19.24
CA GLU A 89 -0.99 7.12 20.27
C GLU A 89 -0.12 8.28 19.76
N LYS A 90 0.57 8.09 18.62
CA LYS A 90 1.41 9.13 18.01
C LYS A 90 0.65 10.40 17.63
N THR A 91 -0.61 10.26 17.21
CA THR A 91 -1.44 11.39 16.80
C THR A 91 -1.95 12.18 18.01
N ASN A 92 -2.15 11.53 19.17
CA ASN A 92 -2.72 12.15 20.36
C ASN A 92 -1.65 12.71 21.32
N PHE A 93 -0.36 12.50 21.03
CA PHE A 93 0.80 13.05 21.75
C PHE A 93 1.49 14.21 21.02
N LEU A 94 0.91 14.68 19.91
CA LEU A 94 1.21 15.94 19.22
C LEU A 94 0.03 16.90 19.38
#